data_AF-A0A537ZJZ9-F1
#
_entry.id   AF-A0A537ZJZ9-F1
#
_cell.length_a   1.000
_cell.length_b   1.000
_cell.length_c   1.000
_cell.angle_alpha   90.00
_cell.angle_beta   90.00
_cell.angle_gamma   90.00
#
_symmetry.space_group_name_H-M   'P 1'
#
loop_
_entity.id
_entity.type
_entity.pdbx_description
1 polymer ?
#
loop_
_entity_poly.entity_id
_entity_poly.type
_entity_poly.pdbx_seq_one_letter_code
_entity_poly.pdbx_strand_id
1 'polypeptide(L)'
;MTQFILSLLLDVSFLDIQLTVAGVNHLPFITKLDVAGEDGFTKLRELLDDADRRASEPVGMAFPEGLGHERISEGGEWTKGDLLAHNRVKLELFSRFGVLPGAGDRHLVEFFPGFLTAESEWGKRWGVELTAIEDRERDQDGHIGDFE
;
A
#
# COMPACT_ATOMS: atom_id res chain seq x y z
N MET A 1 2.06 8.46 3.24
CA MET A 1 2.47 7.19 2.61
C MET A 1 1.88 7.02 1.20
N THR A 2 0.56 7.00 1.01
CA THR A 2 -0.05 6.71 -0.31
C THR A 2 0.46 7.60 -1.46
N GLN A 3 0.61 8.92 -1.26
CA GLN A 3 1.17 9.81 -2.28
C GLN A 3 2.59 9.42 -2.71
N PHE A 4 3.43 9.00 -1.76
CA PHE A 4 4.80 8.56 -2.03
C PHE A 4 4.83 7.23 -2.81
N ILE A 5 3.98 6.29 -2.45
CA ILE A 5 3.84 5.04 -3.21
C ILE A 5 3.38 5.31 -4.64
N LEU A 6 2.40 6.21 -4.82
CA LEU A 6 1.92 6.61 -6.14
C LEU A 6 3.01 7.30 -6.98
N SER A 7 3.88 8.12 -6.37
CA SER A 7 4.99 8.74 -7.12
C SER A 7 5.98 7.71 -7.66
N LEU A 8 6.25 6.65 -6.88
CA LEU A 8 7.13 5.56 -7.32
C LEU A 8 6.47 4.66 -8.36
N LEU A 9 5.18 4.33 -8.20
CA LEU A 9 4.46 3.50 -9.18
C LEU A 9 4.31 4.19 -10.53
N LEU A 10 3.97 5.49 -10.52
CA LEU A 10 3.68 6.26 -11.73
C LEU A 10 4.91 6.96 -12.33
N ASP A 11 6.10 6.79 -11.75
CA ASP A 11 7.35 7.44 -12.18
C ASP A 11 7.25 8.96 -12.30
N VAL A 12 6.61 9.60 -11.31
CA VAL A 12 6.42 11.06 -11.26
C VAL A 12 7.01 11.65 -10.00
N SER A 13 7.24 12.97 -9.99
CA SER A 13 7.63 13.66 -8.76
C SER A 13 6.51 13.56 -7.72
N PHE A 14 6.89 13.39 -6.46
CA PHE A 14 5.96 13.51 -5.33
C PHE A 14 5.20 14.86 -5.35
N LEU A 15 5.85 15.92 -5.83
CA LEU A 15 5.29 17.27 -5.91
C LEU A 15 4.26 17.45 -7.03
N ASP A 16 4.25 16.55 -8.02
CA ASP A 16 3.32 16.57 -9.14
C ASP A 16 2.02 15.81 -8.83
N ILE A 17 1.90 15.20 -7.65
CA ILE A 17 0.71 14.48 -7.22
C ILE A 17 -0.14 15.35 -6.31
N GLN A 18 -1.42 15.52 -6.68
CA GLN A 18 -2.41 16.15 -5.83
C GLN A 18 -3.58 15.19 -5.56
N LEU A 19 -3.91 15.04 -4.28
CA LEU A 19 -4.96 14.13 -3.81
C LEU A 19 -6.13 14.96 -3.24
N THR A 20 -7.36 14.65 -3.67
CA THR A 20 -8.56 15.02 -2.89
C THR A 20 -8.96 13.82 -2.04
N VAL A 21 -9.05 14.02 -0.72
CA VAL A 21 -9.27 12.94 0.24
C VAL A 21 -10.52 13.23 1.07
N ALA A 22 -11.38 12.23 1.22
CA ALA A 22 -12.56 12.26 2.07
C ALA A 22 -12.74 10.90 2.77
N GLY A 23 -13.39 10.87 3.92
CA GLY A 23 -13.67 9.61 4.63
C GLY A 23 -13.56 9.78 6.13
N VAL A 24 -13.28 8.67 6.83
CA VAL A 24 -13.15 8.64 8.28
C VAL A 24 -11.76 8.17 8.68
N ASN A 25 -11.45 8.25 9.98
CA ASN A 25 -10.19 7.72 10.50
C ASN A 25 -10.00 6.25 10.09
N HIS A 26 -8.79 5.90 9.65
CA HIS A 26 -8.39 4.58 9.13
C HIS A 26 -9.12 4.10 7.86
N LEU A 27 -10.10 4.84 7.35
CA LEU A 27 -10.77 4.59 6.08
C LEU A 27 -10.94 5.88 5.25
N PRO A 28 -9.86 6.65 4.97
CA PRO A 28 -9.92 7.71 3.99
C PRO A 28 -9.95 7.12 2.57
N PHE A 29 -10.61 7.81 1.66
CA PHE A 29 -10.62 7.55 0.23
C PHE A 29 -10.06 8.75 -0.51
N ILE A 30 -9.17 8.50 -1.44
CA ILE A 30 -8.77 9.45 -2.47
C ILE A 30 -9.89 9.42 -3.50
N THR A 31 -10.64 10.53 -3.61
CA THR A 31 -11.77 10.68 -4.52
C THR A 31 -11.39 11.36 -5.83
N LYS A 32 -10.22 12.02 -5.85
CA LYS A 32 -9.57 12.55 -7.06
C LYS A 32 -8.06 12.41 -6.91
N LEU A 33 -7.41 11.95 -7.98
CA LEU A 33 -5.96 11.88 -8.12
C LEU A 33 -5.58 12.68 -9.38
N ASP A 34 -4.88 13.79 -9.18
CA ASP A 34 -4.31 14.60 -10.25
C ASP A 34 -2.80 14.36 -10.29
N VAL A 35 -2.27 14.08 -11.47
CA VAL A 35 -0.85 13.83 -11.70
C VAL A 35 -0.39 14.77 -12.82
N ALA A 36 0.31 15.84 -12.45
CA ALA A 36 0.76 16.88 -13.37
C ALA A 36 -0.35 17.45 -14.30
N GLY A 37 -1.58 17.59 -13.79
CA GLY A 37 -2.75 18.08 -14.54
C GLY A 37 -3.50 17.01 -15.34
N GLU A 38 -3.08 15.74 -15.25
CA GLU A 38 -3.76 14.60 -15.88
C GLU A 38 -4.57 13.78 -14.86
N ASP A 39 -5.56 13.02 -15.33
CA ASP A 39 -6.31 12.08 -14.50
C ASP A 39 -5.44 10.90 -14.10
N GLY A 40 -4.94 10.92 -12.86
CA GLY A 40 -4.06 9.88 -12.37
C GLY A 40 -4.78 8.58 -12.02
N PHE A 41 -6.12 8.54 -11.88
CA PHE A 41 -6.80 7.24 -11.81
C PHE A 41 -6.74 6.50 -13.13
N THR A 42 -6.82 7.22 -14.25
CA THR A 42 -6.61 6.61 -15.57
C THR A 42 -5.20 6.05 -15.68
N LYS A 43 -4.16 6.83 -15.34
CA LYS A 43 -2.77 6.34 -15.32
C LYS A 43 -2.56 5.13 -14.39
N LEU A 44 -3.19 5.14 -13.22
CA LEU A 44 -3.09 4.02 -12.28
C LEU A 44 -3.77 2.76 -12.82
N ARG A 45 -4.92 2.87 -13.49
CA ARG A 45 -5.56 1.73 -14.16
C ARG A 45 -4.69 1.17 -15.27
N GLU A 46 -4.14 2.02 -16.13
CA GLU A 46 -3.21 1.60 -17.19
C GLU A 46 -1.99 0.84 -16.63
N LEU A 47 -1.45 1.29 -15.49
CA LEU A 47 -0.39 0.56 -14.80
C LEU A 47 -0.85 -0.82 -14.31
N LEU A 48 -2.06 -0.92 -13.76
CA LEU A 48 -2.60 -2.17 -13.24
C LEU A 48 -2.97 -3.16 -14.36
N ASP A 49 -3.45 -2.67 -15.50
CA ASP A 49 -3.77 -3.50 -16.67
C ASP A 49 -2.51 -4.18 -17.24
N ASP A 50 -1.34 -3.56 -17.05
CA ASP A 50 -0.02 -4.06 -17.45
C ASP A 50 0.82 -4.56 -16.25
N ALA A 51 0.23 -4.78 -15.07
CA ALA A 51 0.97 -5.00 -13.82
C ALA A 51 2.03 -6.09 -13.90
N ASP A 52 1.70 -7.25 -14.48
CA ASP A 52 2.63 -8.39 -14.61
C ASP A 52 3.85 -8.04 -15.46
N ARG A 53 3.66 -7.28 -16.55
CA ARG A 53 4.74 -6.83 -17.44
C ARG A 53 5.62 -5.78 -16.76
N ARG A 54 5.01 -4.93 -15.93
CA ARG A 54 5.69 -3.81 -15.27
C ARG A 54 6.27 -4.18 -13.90
N ALA A 55 5.95 -5.36 -13.37
CA ALA A 55 6.35 -5.76 -12.02
C ALA A 55 7.86 -5.72 -11.81
N SER A 56 8.66 -6.07 -12.82
CA SER A 56 10.13 -6.05 -12.74
C SER A 56 10.74 -4.67 -13.03
N GLU A 57 9.95 -3.65 -13.35
CA GLU A 57 10.48 -2.29 -13.56
C GLU A 57 11.06 -1.77 -12.24
N PRO A 58 12.30 -1.25 -12.24
CA PRO A 58 12.88 -0.64 -11.06
C PRO A 58 12.12 0.65 -10.72
N VAL A 59 12.03 0.99 -9.43
CA VAL A 59 11.51 2.29 -8.99
C VAL A 59 12.62 3.32 -8.87
N GLY A 60 12.29 4.61 -9.04
CA GLY A 60 13.27 5.70 -9.11
C GLY A 60 14.12 5.93 -7.84
N MET A 61 13.79 5.28 -6.73
CA MET A 61 14.62 5.24 -5.52
C MET A 61 14.29 4.01 -4.67
N ALA A 62 15.24 3.57 -3.85
CA ALA A 62 15.00 2.54 -2.85
C ALA A 62 13.94 3.00 -1.83
N PHE A 63 13.10 2.05 -1.37
CA PHE A 63 12.13 2.34 -0.34
C PHE A 63 12.85 2.55 1.01
N PRO A 64 12.56 3.62 1.76
CA PRO A 64 13.21 3.87 3.04
C PRO A 64 12.95 2.75 4.05
N GLU A 65 14.01 2.38 4.79
CA GLU A 65 13.90 1.42 5.91
C GLU A 65 12.97 1.97 7.02
N GLY A 66 12.37 1.06 7.79
CA GLY A 66 11.49 1.40 8.92
C GLY A 66 10.06 1.80 8.54
N LEU A 67 9.69 1.75 7.26
CA LEU A 67 8.34 2.05 6.78
C LEU A 67 7.42 0.81 6.64
N GLY A 68 7.85 -0.33 7.18
CA GLY A 68 7.06 -1.57 7.20
C GLY A 68 6.82 -2.20 5.83
N HIS A 69 7.74 -1.98 4.89
CA HIS A 69 7.76 -2.66 3.59
C HIS A 69 9.06 -3.45 3.48
N GLU A 70 8.97 -4.68 2.97
CA GLU A 70 10.12 -5.53 2.72
C GLU A 70 10.30 -5.70 1.21
N ARG A 71 11.54 -5.89 0.76
CA ARG A 71 11.79 -6.13 -0.66
C ARG A 71 11.55 -7.61 -0.96
N ILE A 72 10.68 -7.89 -1.93
CA ILE A 72 10.30 -9.24 -2.36
C ILE A 72 11.07 -9.65 -3.61
N SER A 73 11.40 -8.69 -4.47
CA SER A 73 12.14 -8.87 -5.72
C SER A 73 13.48 -9.59 -5.48
N GLU A 74 14.01 -10.22 -6.53
CA GLU A 74 15.40 -10.69 -6.55
C GLU A 74 16.31 -9.61 -7.14
N GLY A 75 17.56 -9.53 -6.67
CA GLY A 75 18.50 -8.47 -7.08
C GLY A 75 18.34 -7.18 -6.28
N GLY A 76 19.43 -6.50 -5.91
CA GLY A 76 19.48 -5.46 -4.87
C GLY A 76 18.71 -4.15 -5.10
N GLU A 77 17.71 -4.12 -5.99
CA GLU A 77 16.91 -2.96 -6.34
C GLU A 77 15.42 -3.18 -6.06
N TRP A 78 14.73 -2.12 -5.63
CA TRP A 78 13.29 -2.13 -5.49
C TRP A 78 12.61 -2.04 -6.85
N THR A 79 11.50 -2.74 -6.98
CA THR A 79 10.71 -2.83 -8.21
C THR A 79 9.27 -2.41 -7.96
N LYS A 80 8.52 -2.16 -9.03
CA LYS A 80 7.07 -1.90 -8.91
C LYS A 80 6.32 -3.07 -8.33
N GLY A 81 6.74 -4.30 -8.64
CA GLY A 81 6.18 -5.53 -8.07
C GLY A 81 6.20 -5.54 -6.54
N ASP A 82 7.29 -5.05 -5.93
CA ASP A 82 7.39 -4.91 -4.48
C ASP A 82 6.29 -3.99 -3.93
N LEU A 83 6.10 -2.83 -4.56
CA LEU A 83 5.11 -1.85 -4.12
C LEU A 83 3.68 -2.32 -4.38
N LEU A 84 3.43 -2.99 -5.51
CA LEU A 84 2.15 -3.59 -5.86
C LEU A 84 1.76 -4.67 -4.84
N ALA A 85 2.71 -5.52 -4.43
CA ALA A 85 2.47 -6.56 -3.44
C ALA A 85 2.09 -5.99 -2.05
N HIS A 86 2.76 -4.93 -1.60
CA HIS A 86 2.48 -4.29 -0.30
C HIS A 86 1.20 -3.43 -0.28
N ASN A 87 0.58 -3.21 -1.44
CA ASN A 87 -0.63 -2.40 -1.58
C ASN A 87 -1.76 -3.19 -2.28
N ARG A 88 -1.69 -4.52 -2.23
CA ARG A 88 -2.57 -5.42 -2.97
C ARG A 88 -4.04 -5.22 -2.64
N VAL A 89 -4.39 -5.06 -1.35
CA VAL A 89 -5.79 -4.84 -0.91
C VAL A 89 -6.28 -3.47 -1.37
N LYS A 90 -5.47 -2.42 -1.18
CA LYS A 90 -5.78 -1.07 -1.66
C LYS A 90 -6.07 -1.06 -3.16
N LEU A 91 -5.21 -1.70 -3.96
CA LEU A 91 -5.33 -1.72 -5.41
C LEU A 91 -6.49 -2.60 -5.88
N GLU A 92 -6.76 -3.72 -5.19
CA GLU A 92 -7.95 -4.55 -5.43
C GLU A 92 -9.24 -3.73 -5.20
N LEU A 93 -9.32 -3.00 -4.10
CA LEU A 93 -10.46 -2.14 -3.79
C LEU A 93 -10.61 -1.01 -4.83
N PHE A 94 -9.50 -0.43 -5.28
CA PHE A 94 -9.52 0.55 -6.37
C PHE A 94 -10.07 -0.06 -7.68
N SER A 95 -9.62 -1.24 -8.08
CA SER A 95 -10.13 -1.93 -9.26
C SER A 95 -11.62 -2.26 -9.16
N ARG A 96 -12.11 -2.63 -7.98
CA ARG A 96 -13.53 -2.95 -7.75
C ARG A 96 -14.45 -1.73 -7.73
N PHE A 97 -14.02 -0.65 -7.09
CA PHE A 97 -14.90 0.47 -6.76
C PHE A 97 -14.58 1.77 -7.51
N GLY A 98 -13.46 1.81 -8.24
CA GLY A 98 -13.03 2.99 -9.00
C GLY A 98 -12.56 4.16 -8.15
N VAL A 99 -12.47 4.00 -6.82
CA VAL A 99 -12.02 4.98 -5.84
C VAL A 99 -10.88 4.37 -5.01
N LEU A 100 -9.82 5.14 -4.76
CA LEU A 100 -8.58 4.59 -4.19
C LEU A 100 -8.57 4.77 -2.66
N PRO A 101 -8.49 3.70 -1.85
CA PRO A 101 -8.33 3.85 -0.41
C PRO A 101 -6.99 4.52 -0.04
N GLY A 102 -7.04 5.44 0.92
CA GLY A 102 -5.89 6.22 1.38
C GLY A 102 -5.10 5.57 2.53
N ALA A 103 -5.68 4.62 3.26
CA ALA A 103 -5.01 3.87 4.33
C ALA A 103 -4.20 2.68 3.80
N GLY A 104 -3.28 2.14 4.62
CA GLY A 104 -2.54 0.91 4.29
C GLY A 104 -3.39 -0.34 4.49
N ASP A 105 -3.03 -1.42 3.79
CA ASP A 105 -3.82 -2.65 3.65
C ASP A 105 -4.27 -3.26 4.98
N ARG A 106 -3.39 -3.26 6.00
CA ARG A 106 -3.70 -3.77 7.34
C ARG A 106 -4.92 -3.12 7.99
N HIS A 107 -5.24 -1.86 7.65
CA HIS A 107 -6.44 -1.19 8.13
C HIS A 107 -7.63 -1.55 7.24
N LEU A 108 -7.44 -1.55 5.92
CA LEU A 108 -8.52 -1.77 4.96
C LEU A 108 -9.20 -3.13 5.14
N VAL A 109 -8.42 -4.17 5.44
CA VAL A 109 -8.94 -5.53 5.64
C VAL A 109 -9.90 -5.66 6.83
N GLU A 110 -9.87 -4.72 7.79
CA GLU A 110 -10.78 -4.71 8.94
C GLU A 110 -12.14 -4.09 8.61
N PHE A 111 -12.24 -3.30 7.53
CA PHE A 111 -13.47 -2.61 7.11
C PHE A 111 -14.23 -3.34 5.99
N PHE A 112 -13.57 -4.24 5.26
CA PHE A 112 -14.17 -4.93 4.11
C PHE A 112 -14.20 -6.45 4.30
N PRO A 113 -15.34 -7.10 4.00
CA PRO A 113 -15.44 -8.55 4.10
C PRO A 113 -14.59 -9.25 3.03
N GLY A 114 -14.21 -10.51 3.31
CA GLY A 114 -13.51 -11.38 2.35
C GLY A 114 -11.98 -11.35 2.43
N PHE A 115 -11.39 -10.37 3.13
CA PHE A 115 -9.94 -10.29 3.30
C PHE A 115 -9.42 -11.06 4.52
N LEU A 116 -10.21 -11.13 5.61
CA LEU A 116 -9.89 -11.86 6.85
C LEU A 116 -10.82 -13.07 7.00
N THR A 117 -10.58 -14.11 6.21
CA THR A 117 -11.37 -15.35 6.16
C THR A 117 -10.45 -16.55 6.31
N ALA A 118 -10.99 -17.73 6.65
CA ALA A 118 -10.20 -18.96 6.66
C ALA A 118 -9.59 -19.24 5.28
N GLU A 119 -10.36 -19.00 4.21
CA GLU A 119 -9.90 -19.17 2.84
C GLU A 119 -8.73 -18.23 2.55
N SER A 120 -8.78 -16.98 2.99
CA SER A 120 -7.70 -16.01 2.81
C SER A 120 -6.50 -16.19 3.73
N GLU A 121 -6.46 -17.30 4.47
CA GLU A 121 -5.47 -17.56 5.51
C GLU A 121 -5.39 -16.35 6.46
N TRP A 122 -6.56 -15.83 6.84
CA TRP A 122 -6.72 -14.66 7.70
C TRP A 122 -5.96 -13.40 7.26
N GLY A 123 -5.77 -13.22 5.96
CA GLY A 123 -5.12 -12.03 5.38
C GLY A 123 -3.81 -12.33 4.67
N LYS A 124 -3.18 -13.48 4.94
CA LYS A 124 -1.88 -13.84 4.36
C LYS A 124 -1.90 -13.92 2.83
N ARG A 125 -2.98 -14.41 2.21
CA ARG A 125 -3.12 -14.39 0.74
C ARG A 125 -3.06 -12.98 0.13
N TRP A 126 -3.38 -11.97 0.93
CA TRP A 126 -3.38 -10.56 0.53
C TRP A 126 -2.11 -9.81 0.94
N GLY A 127 -1.11 -10.51 1.48
CA GLY A 127 0.12 -9.89 1.99
C GLY A 127 -0.08 -9.17 3.33
N VAL A 128 -1.13 -9.50 4.08
CA VAL A 128 -1.38 -8.93 5.40
C VAL A 128 -0.99 -9.95 6.47
N GLU A 129 0.06 -9.61 7.21
CA GLU A 129 0.55 -10.34 8.39
C GLU A 129 -0.32 -10.03 9.61
N LEU A 130 -0.68 -11.05 10.38
CA LEU A 130 -1.36 -10.89 11.66
C LEU A 130 -0.33 -10.62 12.77
N THR A 131 -0.58 -9.58 13.57
CA THR A 131 0.20 -9.36 14.79
C THR A 131 -0.38 -10.22 15.92
N ALA A 132 0.44 -11.10 16.50
CA ALA A 132 0.01 -11.93 17.62
C ALA A 132 -0.10 -11.09 18.92
N ILE A 133 -0.76 -11.62 19.94
CA ILE A 133 -0.88 -10.93 21.24
C ILE A 133 0.51 -10.83 21.88
N GLU A 134 1.30 -11.89 21.77
CA GLU A 134 2.66 -11.99 22.30
C GLU A 134 3.59 -10.94 21.69
N ASP A 135 3.34 -10.55 20.43
CA ASP A 135 4.06 -9.44 19.80
C ASP A 135 3.71 -8.11 20.45
N ARG A 136 2.43 -7.89 20.78
CA ARG A 136 1.97 -6.67 21.45
C ARG A 136 2.46 -6.57 22.88
N GLU A 137 2.49 -7.69 23.61
CA GLU A 137 3.05 -7.75 24.96
C GLU A 137 4.54 -7.41 24.93
N ARG A 138 5.31 -8.00 24.00
CA ARG A 138 6.74 -7.69 23.83
C ARG A 138 7.00 -6.23 23.47
N ASP A 139 6.22 -5.66 22.55
CA ASP A 139 6.34 -4.24 22.18
C ASP A 139 6.00 -3.33 23.37
N GLN A 140 4.99 -3.69 24.17
CA GLN A 140 4.59 -2.94 25.36
C GLN A 140 5.66 -3.00 26.46
N ASP A 141 6.23 -4.17 26.72
CA ASP A 141 7.30 -4.34 27.71
C ASP A 141 8.54 -3.52 27.31
N GLY A 142 8.90 -3.54 26.03
CA GLY A 142 9.97 -2.70 25.48
C GLY A 142 9.69 -1.22 25.70
N HIS A 143 8.48 -0.76 25.40
CA HIS A 143 8.10 0.63 25.58
C HIS A 143 8.13 1.07 27.05
N ILE A 144 7.69 0.22 27.99
CA ILE A 144 7.76 0.51 29.42
C ILE A 144 9.23 0.62 29.86
N GLY A 145 10.09 -0.29 29.40
CA GLY A 145 11.52 -0.30 29.73
C GLY A 145 12.27 0.95 29.25
N ASP A 146 11.82 1.63 28.19
CA ASP A 146 12.41 2.89 27.72
C ASP A 146 12.21 4.06 28.71
N PHE A 147 11.30 3.94 29.68
CA PHE A 147 11.00 4.97 30.69
C PHE A 147 11.45 4.62 32.12
N GLU A 148 12.08 3.46 32.33
CA GLU A 148 12.67 3.04 33.61
C GLU A 148 14.19 3.29 33.66
#